data_AF-A0A6M0SE57-F1
#
_entry.id   AF-A0A6M0SE57-F1
#
_cell.length_a   1.000
_cell.length_b   1.000
_cell.length_c   1.000
_cell.angle_alpha   90.00
_cell.angle_beta   90.00
_cell.angle_gamma   90.00
#
_symmetry.space_group_name_H-M   'P 1'
#
loop_
_entity.id
_entity.type
_entity.pdbx_description
1 polymer ?
#
loop_
_entity_poly.entity_id
_entity_poly.type
_entity_poly.pdbx_seq_one_letter_code
_entity_poly.pdbx_strand_id
1 'polypeptide(L)'
;MKESNVNQEGVVLKQLRNALGGISQEALSKMIGCSVRKIWRGENGTEPTWTTIEAKNLHLLLERHFGVGITHLPDSLKSSDPVPFLQEAIAQKNAEV
;
A
#
# COMPACT_ATOMS: atom_id res chain seq x y z
N MET A 1 16.18 -19.54 18.80
CA MET A 1 14.85 -19.00 19.17
C MET A 1 15.07 -17.70 19.92
N LYS A 2 14.68 -16.58 19.30
CA LYS A 2 14.10 -15.37 19.92
C LYS A 2 13.94 -14.33 18.81
N GLU A 3 12.73 -14.36 18.24
CA GLU A 3 11.92 -13.18 17.93
C GLU A 3 12.61 -12.05 17.16
N SER A 4 12.59 -12.16 15.82
CA SER A 4 12.56 -10.99 14.95
C SER A 4 11.17 -10.35 15.05
N ASN A 5 10.89 -9.69 16.17
CA ASN A 5 9.62 -9.03 16.41
C ASN A 5 9.65 -7.60 15.84
N VAL A 6 8.66 -7.31 14.99
CA VAL A 6 8.15 -5.96 14.64
C VAL A 6 9.11 -5.01 13.90
N ASN A 7 9.05 -5.02 12.56
CA ASN A 7 8.94 -3.84 11.67
C ASN A 7 9.18 -4.26 10.21
N GLN A 8 8.27 -5.06 9.65
CA GLN A 8 8.14 -5.14 8.20
C GLN A 8 7.29 -3.96 7.72
N GLU A 9 7.81 -2.75 7.88
CA GLU A 9 7.35 -1.60 7.12
C GLU A 9 7.77 -1.85 5.68
N GLY A 10 6.94 -2.62 4.98
CA GLY A 10 7.14 -2.87 3.58
C GLY A 10 7.16 -1.55 2.84
N VAL A 11 7.76 -1.55 1.66
CA VAL A 11 7.47 -0.56 0.61
C VAL A 11 5.98 -0.21 0.55
N VAL A 12 5.68 1.02 0.16
CA VAL A 12 4.36 1.66 0.31
C VAL A 12 3.18 0.79 -0.15
N LEU A 13 3.33 0.02 -1.25
CA LEU A 13 2.26 -0.86 -1.74
C LEU A 13 1.90 -1.98 -0.76
N LYS A 14 2.87 -2.52 -0.01
CA LYS A 14 2.61 -3.53 1.01
C LYS A 14 1.91 -2.91 2.22
N GLN A 15 2.31 -1.71 2.63
CA GLN A 15 1.62 -0.95 3.69
C GLN A 15 0.16 -0.69 3.30
N LEU A 16 -0.06 -0.21 2.07
CA LEU A 16 -1.40 0.06 1.52
C LEU A 16 -2.27 -1.19 1.55
N ARG A 17 -1.69 -2.32 1.12
CA ARG A 17 -2.40 -3.60 1.07
C ARG A 17 -2.80 -4.10 2.46
N ASN A 18 -1.94 -3.91 3.45
CA ASN A 18 -2.22 -4.23 4.84
C ASN A 18 -3.32 -3.30 5.41
N ALA A 19 -3.23 -1.99 5.14
CA ALA A 19 -4.22 -1.00 5.57
C ALA A 19 -5.62 -1.27 4.98
N LEU A 20 -5.70 -1.82 3.77
CA LEU A 20 -6.96 -2.25 3.14
C LEU A 20 -7.54 -3.56 3.74
N GLY A 21 -6.98 -4.08 4.83
CA GLY A 21 -7.41 -5.31 5.48
C GLY A 21 -6.62 -6.54 5.04
N GLY A 22 -5.34 -6.37 4.69
CA GLY A 22 -4.47 -7.49 4.34
C GLY A 22 -4.85 -8.20 3.03
N ILE A 23 -5.44 -7.49 2.07
CA ILE A 23 -5.94 -8.07 0.81
C ILE A 23 -4.81 -8.70 -0.01
N SER A 24 -5.11 -9.55 -1.00
CA SER A 24 -4.05 -10.14 -1.85
C SER A 24 -3.45 -9.13 -2.84
N GLN A 25 -2.23 -9.40 -3.34
CA GLN A 25 -1.62 -8.58 -4.41
C GLN A 25 -2.51 -8.54 -5.65
N GLU A 26 -3.21 -9.63 -5.94
CA GLU A 26 -4.16 -9.71 -7.04
C GLU A 26 -5.36 -8.77 -6.82
N ALA A 27 -5.93 -8.75 -5.62
CA ALA A 27 -7.03 -7.85 -5.29
C ALA A 27 -6.62 -6.38 -5.45
N LEU A 28 -5.45 -6.00 -4.92
CA LEU A 28 -4.91 -4.65 -5.08
C LEU A 28 -4.68 -4.30 -6.55
N SER A 29 -4.13 -5.23 -7.34
CA SER A 29 -3.89 -5.01 -8.77
C SER A 29 -5.18 -4.73 -9.55
N LYS A 30 -6.28 -5.42 -9.21
CA LYS A 30 -7.61 -5.21 -9.81
C LYS A 30 -8.19 -3.85 -9.44
N MET A 31 -8.02 -3.42 -8.18
CA MET A 31 -8.47 -2.10 -7.72
C MET A 31 -7.75 -0.96 -8.43
N ILE A 32 -6.43 -1.08 -8.65
CA ILE A 32 -5.63 -0.07 -9.36
C ILE A 32 -5.80 -0.19 -10.88
N GLY A 33 -6.17 -1.36 -11.40
CA GLY A 33 -6.26 -1.64 -12.83
C GLY A 33 -4.89 -1.89 -13.46
N CYS A 34 -3.99 -2.55 -12.74
CA CYS A 34 -2.64 -2.89 -13.20
C CYS A 34 -2.36 -4.40 -13.14
N SER A 35 -1.19 -4.83 -13.60
CA SER A 35 -0.81 -6.25 -13.50
C SER A 35 -0.38 -6.64 -12.08
N VAL A 36 -0.71 -7.86 -11.65
CA VAL A 36 -0.23 -8.43 -10.37
C VAL A 36 1.29 -8.35 -10.25
N ARG A 37 2.01 -8.56 -11.36
CA ARG A 37 3.48 -8.47 -11.41
C ARG A 37 3.99 -7.07 -11.08
N LYS A 38 3.26 -6.01 -11.45
CA LYS A 38 3.62 -4.63 -11.09
C LYS A 38 3.54 -4.43 -9.59
N ILE A 39 2.45 -4.91 -8.95
CA ILE A 39 2.32 -4.89 -7.49
C ILE A 39 3.44 -5.70 -6.83
N TRP A 40 3.68 -6.93 -7.27
CA TRP A 40 4.74 -7.78 -6.73
C TRP A 40 6.12 -7.10 -6.83
N ARG A 41 6.49 -6.52 -7.97
CA ARG A 41 7.76 -5.80 -8.13
C ARG A 41 7.84 -4.58 -7.22
N GLY A 42 6.74 -3.82 -7.12
CA GLY A 42 6.63 -2.70 -6.20
C GLY A 42 6.85 -3.14 -4.76
N GLU A 43 6.20 -4.23 -4.34
CA GLU A 43 6.36 -4.87 -3.02
C GLU A 43 7.78 -5.39 -2.73
N ASN A 44 8.61 -5.57 -3.76
CA ASN A 44 10.00 -6.02 -3.67
C ASN A 44 11.00 -4.90 -3.99
N GLY A 45 10.63 -3.61 -3.83
CA GLY A 45 11.57 -2.49 -3.92
C GLY A 45 11.86 -1.97 -5.33
N THR A 46 11.04 -2.32 -6.32
CA THR A 46 11.09 -1.71 -7.66
C THR A 46 10.14 -0.52 -7.74
N GLU A 47 10.50 0.54 -8.48
CA GLU A 47 9.61 1.71 -8.59
C GLU A 47 8.54 1.34 -9.62
N PRO A 48 7.26 1.28 -9.23
CA PRO A 48 6.21 1.05 -10.20
C PRO A 48 6.03 2.31 -11.04
N THR A 49 6.09 2.15 -12.36
CA THR A 49 5.63 3.20 -13.28
C THR A 49 4.13 3.07 -13.49
N TRP A 50 3.41 4.17 -13.29
CA TRP A 50 1.97 4.22 -13.42
C TRP A 50 1.57 4.90 -14.72
N THR A 51 0.60 4.33 -15.42
CA THR A 51 -0.15 5.06 -16.43
C THR A 51 -1.05 6.10 -15.76
N THR A 52 -1.51 7.10 -16.52
CA THR A 52 -2.46 8.11 -16.02
C THR A 52 -3.72 7.48 -15.41
N ILE A 53 -4.21 6.39 -16.00
CA ILE A 53 -5.40 5.68 -15.51
C ILE A 53 -5.10 4.95 -14.20
N GLU A 54 -3.96 4.25 -14.10
CA GLU A 54 -3.57 3.57 -12.86
C GLU A 54 -3.34 4.56 -11.72
N ALA A 55 -2.69 5.70 -11.98
CA ALA A 55 -2.48 6.75 -10.98
C ALA A 55 -3.81 7.35 -10.51
N LYS A 56 -4.76 7.58 -11.43
CA LYS A 56 -6.12 8.02 -11.09
C LYS A 56 -6.86 6.99 -10.24
N ASN A 57 -6.78 5.71 -10.58
CA ASN A 57 -7.43 4.65 -9.81
C ASN A 57 -6.81 4.51 -8.41
N LEU A 58 -5.49 4.63 -8.30
CA LEU A 58 -4.81 4.66 -7.00
C LEU A 58 -5.27 5.87 -6.18
N HIS A 59 -5.36 7.06 -6.78
CA HIS A 59 -5.89 8.25 -6.11
C HIS A 59 -7.32 8.03 -5.59
N LEU A 60 -8.24 7.54 -6.43
CA LEU A 60 -9.62 7.26 -6.04
C LEU A 60 -9.72 6.17 -4.95
N LEU A 61 -8.85 5.16 -5.00
CA LEU A 61 -8.76 4.14 -3.97
C LEU A 61 -8.39 4.76 -2.61
N LEU A 62 -7.40 5.66 -2.60
CA LEU A 62 -6.95 6.34 -1.38
C LEU A 62 -8.04 7.27 -0.84
N GLU A 63 -8.71 8.04 -1.70
CA GLU A 63 -9.78 8.95 -1.29
C GLU A 63 -10.95 8.16 -0.68
N ARG A 64 -11.32 7.04 -1.30
CA ARG A 64 -12.45 6.22 -0.84
C ARG A 64 -12.20 5.55 0.50
N HIS A 65 -10.98 5.08 0.75
CA HIS A 65 -10.67 4.29 1.95
C HIS A 65 -10.08 5.10 3.10
N PHE A 66 -9.41 6.21 2.81
CA PHE A 66 -8.67 6.98 3.80
C PHE A 66 -8.97 8.49 3.75
N GLY A 67 -9.78 8.97 2.80
CA GLY A 67 -10.08 10.40 2.65
C GLY A 67 -8.89 11.25 2.21
N VAL A 68 -7.84 10.62 1.66
CA VAL A 68 -6.60 11.28 1.23
C VAL A 68 -6.28 11.01 -0.23
N GLY A 69 -5.58 11.94 -0.89
CA GLY A 69 -5.14 11.78 -2.26
C GLY A 69 -3.75 11.14 -2.38
N ILE A 70 -3.38 10.76 -3.62
CA ILE A 70 -2.05 10.23 -3.96
C ILE A 70 -0.88 11.13 -3.53
N THR A 71 -1.10 12.44 -3.36
CA THR A 71 -0.10 13.40 -2.88
C THR A 71 0.31 13.21 -1.42
N HIS A 72 -0.41 12.37 -0.67
CA HIS A 72 -0.08 12.00 0.71
C HIS A 72 0.79 10.74 0.78
N LEU A 73 1.03 10.08 -0.36
CA LEU A 73 2.07 9.06 -0.46
C LEU A 73 3.43 9.74 -0.63
N PRO A 74 4.53 9.10 -0.20
CA PRO A 74 5.87 9.61 -0.49
C PRO A 74 6.12 9.61 -2.01
N ASP A 75 7.03 10.49 -2.45
CA ASP A 75 7.43 10.61 -3.87
C ASP A 75 7.94 9.29 -4.47
N SER A 76 8.50 8.43 -3.62
CA SER A 76 9.00 7.10 -3.98
C SER A 76 8.20 6.02 -3.27
N LEU A 77 7.55 5.15 -4.03
CA LEU A 77 6.79 4.03 -3.47
C LEU A 77 7.68 2.88 -3.00
N LYS A 78 8.99 2.97 -3.27
CA LYS A 78 10.01 2.11 -2.64
C LYS A 78 10.34 2.50 -1.21
N SER A 79 9.90 3.67 -0.73
CA SER A 79 10.17 4.05 0.65
C SER A 79 9.61 2.96 1.57
N SER A 80 10.47 2.45 2.44
CA SER A 80 10.10 1.58 3.55
C SER A 80 9.66 2.38 4.77
N ASP A 81 9.72 3.72 4.71
CA ASP A 81 9.28 4.55 5.82
C ASP A 81 7.78 4.35 6.04
N PRO A 82 7.33 4.35 7.30
CA PRO A 82 5.92 4.18 7.61
C PRO A 82 5.13 5.38 7.09
N VAL A 83 4.09 5.09 6.31
CA VAL A 83 3.13 6.10 5.87
C VAL A 83 2.09 6.29 6.98
N PRO A 84 2.01 7.46 7.64
CA PRO A 84 1.28 7.61 8.90
C PRO A 84 -0.19 7.16 8.83
N PHE A 85 -0.94 7.63 7.84
CA PHE A 85 -2.36 7.28 7.70
C PHE A 85 -2.59 5.79 7.39
N LEU A 86 -1.62 5.12 6.75
CA LEU A 86 -1.69 3.67 6.52
C LEU A 86 -1.43 2.90 7.82
N GLN A 87 -0.49 3.37 8.65
CA GLN A 87 -0.23 2.77 9.96
C GLN A 87 -1.43 2.92 10.90
N GLU A 88 -2.06 4.10 10.92
CA GLU A 88 -3.29 4.34 11.67
C GLU A 88 -4.40 3.37 11.25
N ALA A 89 -4.62 3.20 9.95
CA ALA A 89 -5.62 2.27 9.43
C ALA A 89 -5.31 0.80 9.77
N ILE A 90 -4.04 0.40 9.73
CA ILE A 90 -3.61 -0.96 10.15
C ILE A 90 -3.88 -1.15 11.65
N ALA A 91 -3.53 -0.17 12.48
CA ALA A 91 -3.70 -0.24 13.92
C ALA A 91 -5.18 -0.31 14.32
N GLN A 92 -6.03 0.52 13.71
CA GLN A 92 -7.49 0.49 13.93
C GLN A 92 -8.08 -0.88 13.63
N LYS A 93 -7.71 -1.49 12.49
CA LYS A 93 -8.20 -2.82 12.12
C LYS A 93 -7.74 -3.92 13.07
N ASN A 94 -6.53 -3.83 13.59
CA ASN A 94 -6.03 -4.81 14.57
C ASN A 94 -6.69 -4.65 15.94
N ALA A 95 -7.20 -3.47 16.28
CA ALA A 95 -7.89 -3.20 17.55
C ALA A 95 -9.36 -3.67 17.55
N GLU A 96 -9.95 -3.93 16.37
CA GLU A 96 -11.31 -4.46 16.20
C GLU A 96 -11.39 -5.99 16.30
N VAL A 97 -10.26 -6.68 16.55
CA VAL A 97 -10.14 -8.15 16.63
C VAL A 97 -10.04 -8.63 18.08
#